data_AF-A0A374ADK6-F1
#
_entry.id   AF-A0A374ADK6-F1
#
_cell.length_a   1.000
_cell.length_b   1.000
_cell.length_c   1.000
_cell.angle_alpha   90.00
_cell.angle_beta   90.00
_cell.angle_gamma   90.00
#
_symmetry.space_group_name_H-M   'P 1'
#
loop_
_entity.id
_entity.type
_entity.pdbx_description
1 polymer ?
#
loop_
_entity_poly.entity_id
_entity_poly.type
_entity_poly.pdbx_seq_one_letter_code
_entity_poly.pdbx_strand_id
1 'polypeptide(L)'
;MKKTVIIVVGLLLCAAAVTVIGQKKVLSPKEERREVREKRRAERIANYEKFMDSLVLSRNFQFNPTTFQRQPAGPMRQIMNPAFNVGMWDGTADITLPYIKGYVPPYYVTIINYTVSDLQGYITEQTHEGWMVTFSTSLFSASTYTFTFEIFSRTGGATLTITNPWYNPVQYTGSISQLY
;
A
#
# COMPACT_ATOMS: atom_id res chain seq x y z
N MET A 1 22.92 47.90 49.91
CA MET A 1 23.73 47.06 48.99
C MET A 1 23.07 45.73 48.58
N LYS A 2 22.20 45.10 49.38
CA LYS A 2 21.57 43.80 49.02
C LYS A 2 20.56 43.86 47.85
N LYS A 3 19.82 44.97 47.69
CA LYS A 3 18.78 45.11 46.63
C LYS A 3 19.36 45.31 45.22
N THR A 4 20.53 45.93 45.08
CA THR A 4 21.20 46.13 43.79
C THR A 4 21.84 44.86 43.26
N VAL A 5 22.34 43.98 44.13
CA VAL A 5 22.93 42.69 43.74
C VAL A 5 21.88 41.75 43.14
N ILE A 6 20.66 41.72 43.68
CA ILE A 6 19.59 40.84 43.19
C ILE A 6 19.15 41.24 41.77
N ILE A 7 19.06 42.54 41.49
CA ILE A 7 18.65 43.05 40.17
C ILE A 7 19.73 42.75 39.12
N VAL A 8 21.00 42.90 39.48
CA VAL A 8 22.13 42.62 38.57
C VAL A 8 22.25 41.12 38.27
N VAL A 9 22.03 40.26 39.27
CA VAL A 9 22.04 38.79 39.08
C VAL A 9 20.85 38.32 38.24
N GLY A 10 19.66 38.91 38.43
CA GLY A 10 18.48 38.61 37.61
C GLY A 10 18.64 39.00 36.13
N LEU A 11 19.27 40.14 35.85
CA LEU A 11 19.60 40.57 34.49
C LEU A 11 20.65 39.68 33.81
N LEU A 12 21.65 39.22 34.56
CA LEU A 12 22.67 38.28 34.05
C LEU A 12 22.08 36.90 33.70
N LEU A 13 21.14 36.40 34.51
CA LEU A 13 20.43 35.14 34.23
C LEU A 13 19.52 35.24 32.99
N CYS A 14 18.85 36.37 32.79
CA CYS A 14 18.05 36.59 31.57
C CYS A 14 18.91 36.71 30.32
N ALA A 15 20.08 37.37 30.41
CA ALA A 15 21.02 37.46 29.30
C ALA A 15 21.61 36.09 28.92
N ALA A 16 21.89 35.23 29.89
CA ALA A 16 22.37 33.86 29.65
C ALA A 16 21.27 32.93 29.07
N ALA A 17 20.00 33.13 29.42
CA ALA A 17 18.90 32.36 28.84
C ALA A 17 18.67 32.69 27.36
N VAL A 18 18.84 33.95 26.96
CA VAL A 18 18.67 34.39 25.56
C VAL A 18 19.78 33.86 24.66
N THR A 19 21.02 33.69 25.16
CA THR A 19 22.14 33.16 24.37
C THR A 19 22.04 31.66 24.10
N VAL A 20 21.42 30.88 25.00
CA VAL A 20 21.23 29.43 24.82
C VAL A 20 20.05 29.12 23.89
N ILE A 21 18.99 29.93 23.92
CA ILE A 21 17.80 29.73 23.07
C ILE A 21 18.05 30.17 21.60
N GLY A 22 19.03 31.05 21.36
CA GLY A 22 19.34 31.63 20.05
C GLY A 22 20.48 30.97 19.26
N GLN A 23 21.18 29.97 19.80
CA GLN A 23 22.22 29.27 19.05
C GLN A 23 21.57 28.35 17.99
N LYS A 24 21.26 28.93 16.82
CA LYS A 24 21.08 28.15 15.60
C LYS A 24 22.31 27.27 15.44
N LYS A 25 22.12 25.96 15.57
CA LYS A 25 23.16 24.97 15.27
C LYS A 25 23.57 25.18 13.82
N VAL A 26 24.73 25.78 13.59
CA VAL A 26 25.26 26.02 12.24
C VAL A 26 25.70 24.66 11.71
N LEU A 27 24.81 24.02 10.95
CA LEU A 27 25.06 22.73 10.33
C LEU A 27 26.22 22.88 9.34
N SER A 28 27.11 21.88 9.31
CA SER A 28 28.15 21.84 8.30
C SER A 28 27.52 21.77 6.90
N PRO A 29 28.12 22.36 5.84
CA PRO A 29 27.62 22.24 4.47
C PRO A 29 27.42 20.78 3.99
N LYS A 30 28.03 19.79 4.66
CA LYS A 30 27.78 18.35 4.43
C LYS A 30 26.51 17.85 5.12
N GLU A 31 26.23 18.35 6.32
CA GLU A 31 25.04 18.01 7.11
C GLU A 31 23.79 18.65 6.51
N GLU A 32 23.86 19.92 6.09
CA GLU A 32 22.75 20.58 5.36
C GLU A 32 22.40 19.81 4.07
N ARG A 33 23.42 19.37 3.31
CA ARG A 33 23.22 18.51 2.12
C ARG A 33 22.62 17.14 2.45
N ARG A 34 22.84 16.62 3.65
CA ARG A 34 22.23 15.37 4.12
C ARG A 34 20.78 15.60 4.49
N GLU A 35 20.48 16.63 5.27
CA GLU A 35 19.11 16.99 5.65
C GLU A 35 18.24 17.31 4.43
N VAL A 36 18.77 18.03 3.43
CA VAL A 36 18.04 18.30 2.18
C VAL A 36 17.71 17.00 1.44
N ARG A 37 18.64 16.02 1.41
CA ARG A 37 18.37 14.71 0.78
C ARG A 37 17.34 13.91 1.56
N GLU A 38 17.38 13.95 2.90
CA GLU A 38 16.42 13.27 3.76
C GLU A 38 15.03 13.89 3.60
N LYS A 39 14.91 15.22 3.58
CA LYS A 39 13.65 15.94 3.27
C LYS A 39 13.10 15.57 1.91
N ARG A 40 13.93 15.57 0.85
CA ARG A 40 13.51 15.15 -0.51
C ARG A 40 13.06 13.69 -0.56
N ARG A 41 13.69 12.79 0.21
CA ARG A 41 13.26 11.38 0.30
C ARG A 41 11.91 11.27 1.01
N ALA A 42 11.75 11.96 2.14
CA ALA A 42 10.50 11.98 2.89
C ALA A 42 9.35 12.56 2.05
N GLU A 43 9.60 13.64 1.32
CA GLU A 43 8.62 14.25 0.41
C GLU A 43 8.22 13.32 -0.72
N ARG A 44 9.18 12.62 -1.36
CA ARG A 44 8.85 11.62 -2.40
C ARG A 44 8.01 10.46 -1.86
N ILE A 45 8.31 9.98 -0.66
CA ILE A 45 7.54 8.91 -0.02
C ILE A 45 6.12 9.42 0.32
N ALA A 46 5.99 10.60 0.91
CA ALA A 46 4.69 11.17 1.25
C ALA A 46 3.83 11.47 0.00
N ASN A 47 4.45 11.94 -1.09
CA ASN A 47 3.75 12.15 -2.35
C ASN A 47 3.32 10.83 -2.98
N TYR A 48 4.15 9.79 -2.87
CA TYR A 48 3.82 8.46 -3.35
C TYR A 48 2.67 7.83 -2.55
N GLU A 49 2.70 7.94 -1.22
CA GLU A 49 1.60 7.49 -0.35
C GLU A 49 0.27 8.14 -0.74
N LYS A 50 0.26 9.48 -0.89
CA LYS A 50 -0.94 10.22 -1.35
C LYS A 50 -1.41 9.77 -2.73
N PHE A 51 -0.48 9.50 -3.65
CA PHE A 51 -0.81 8.98 -4.97
C PHE A 51 -1.46 7.60 -4.86
N MET A 52 -0.90 6.69 -4.07
CA MET A 52 -1.48 5.36 -3.84
C MET A 52 -2.87 5.45 -3.23
N ASP A 53 -3.05 6.29 -2.21
CA ASP A 53 -4.35 6.51 -1.57
C ASP A 53 -5.38 7.03 -2.60
N SER A 54 -4.97 7.96 -3.47
CA SER A 54 -5.84 8.48 -4.52
C SER A 54 -6.24 7.42 -5.56
N LEU A 55 -5.35 6.49 -5.91
CA LEU A 55 -5.65 5.39 -6.83
C LEU A 55 -6.70 4.43 -6.24
N VAL A 56 -6.54 4.05 -4.97
CA VAL A 56 -7.47 3.15 -4.29
C VAL A 56 -8.85 3.79 -4.14
N LEU A 57 -8.89 5.05 -3.71
CA LEU A 57 -10.14 5.79 -3.50
C LEU A 57 -10.88 6.10 -4.80
N SER A 58 -10.14 6.40 -5.88
CA SER A 58 -10.72 6.60 -7.21
C SER A 58 -11.17 5.30 -7.88
N ARG A 59 -10.85 4.12 -7.30
CA ARG A 59 -11.11 2.80 -7.87
C ARG A 59 -10.53 2.64 -9.28
N ASN A 60 -9.44 3.36 -9.57
CA ASN A 60 -8.82 3.41 -10.88
C ASN A 60 -7.37 2.93 -10.79
N PHE A 61 -7.20 1.62 -10.71
CA PHE A 61 -5.90 1.01 -10.49
C PHE A 61 -5.77 -0.33 -11.19
N GLN A 62 -4.52 -0.76 -11.39
CA GLN A 62 -4.17 -2.06 -11.92
C GLN A 62 -3.29 -2.80 -10.91
N PHE A 63 -3.67 -4.02 -10.57
CA PHE A 63 -2.81 -4.95 -9.84
C PHE A 63 -1.99 -5.81 -10.80
N ASN A 64 -0.69 -5.83 -10.58
CA ASN A 64 0.31 -6.54 -11.37
C ASN A 64 0.93 -7.66 -10.52
N PRO A 65 0.40 -8.89 -10.59
CA PRO A 65 0.90 -10.01 -9.81
C PRO A 65 2.28 -10.49 -10.29
N THR A 66 3.15 -10.82 -9.35
CA THR A 66 4.46 -11.43 -9.61
C THR A 66 4.51 -12.88 -9.15
N THR A 67 3.71 -13.25 -8.14
CA THR A 67 3.60 -14.64 -7.68
C THR A 67 2.18 -15.02 -7.34
N PHE A 68 1.92 -16.32 -7.30
CA PHE A 68 0.69 -16.88 -6.72
C PHE A 68 0.95 -18.19 -5.99
N GLN A 69 0.17 -18.44 -4.94
CA GLN A 69 0.23 -19.65 -4.14
C GLN A 69 -1.16 -20.00 -3.60
N ARG A 70 -1.38 -21.30 -3.37
CA ARG A 70 -2.58 -21.76 -2.66
C ARG A 70 -2.33 -21.76 -1.15
N GLN A 71 -3.30 -21.30 -0.38
CA GLN A 71 -3.28 -21.33 1.08
C GLN A 71 -3.98 -22.58 1.67
N PRO A 72 -3.60 -23.05 2.87
CA PRO A 72 -2.44 -22.61 3.67
C PRO A 72 -1.12 -23.25 3.17
N ALA A 73 -1.22 -24.30 2.35
CA ALA A 73 -0.08 -25.08 1.89
C ALA A 73 -0.15 -25.28 0.37
N GLY A 74 0.77 -24.63 -0.34
CA GLY A 74 0.96 -24.76 -1.78
C GLY A 74 2.30 -24.16 -2.20
N PRO A 75 2.97 -24.70 -3.23
CA PRO A 75 4.21 -24.12 -3.71
C PRO A 75 3.94 -22.75 -4.32
N MET A 76 4.75 -21.76 -3.95
CA MET A 76 4.75 -20.45 -4.57
C MET A 76 5.22 -20.56 -6.02
N ARG A 77 4.44 -19.99 -6.94
CA ARG A 77 4.72 -19.98 -8.37
C ARG A 77 4.96 -18.56 -8.84
N GLN A 78 6.00 -18.37 -9.65
CA GLN A 78 6.31 -17.09 -10.28
C GLN A 78 5.39 -16.86 -11.49
N ILE A 79 5.01 -15.61 -11.71
CA ILE A 79 4.24 -15.15 -12.86
C ILE A 79 5.18 -14.29 -13.71
N MET A 80 5.56 -14.81 -14.88
CA MET A 80 6.46 -14.12 -15.81
C MET A 80 5.72 -13.37 -16.92
N ASN A 81 4.45 -13.70 -17.13
CA ASN A 81 3.66 -13.08 -18.20
C ASN A 81 3.01 -11.78 -17.69
N PRO A 82 3.37 -10.60 -18.24
CA PRO A 82 2.81 -9.32 -17.81
C PRO A 82 1.34 -9.11 -18.22
N ALA A 83 0.79 -9.99 -19.07
CA ALA A 83 -0.63 -9.95 -19.43
C ALA A 83 -1.56 -10.36 -18.27
N PHE A 84 -1.03 -11.00 -17.22
CA PHE A 84 -1.82 -11.28 -16.03
C PHE A 84 -1.89 -10.06 -15.14
N ASN A 85 -3.09 -9.54 -14.92
CA ASN A 85 -3.36 -8.38 -14.07
C ASN A 85 -4.83 -8.37 -13.61
N VAL A 86 -5.13 -7.46 -12.68
CA VAL A 86 -6.52 -7.06 -12.37
C VAL A 86 -6.61 -5.56 -12.55
N GLY A 87 -7.29 -5.11 -13.60
CA GLY A 87 -7.64 -3.71 -13.81
C GLY A 87 -8.97 -3.38 -13.13
N MET A 88 -9.08 -2.19 -12.54
CA MET A 88 -10.32 -1.67 -12.00
C MET A 88 -10.55 -0.24 -12.47
N TRP A 89 -11.77 0.04 -12.92
CA TRP A 89 -12.25 1.37 -13.28
C TRP A 89 -13.77 1.41 -13.19
N ASP A 90 -14.36 2.52 -12.75
CA ASP A 90 -15.81 2.78 -12.79
C ASP A 90 -16.69 1.63 -12.24
N GLY A 91 -16.21 0.90 -11.24
CA GLY A 91 -16.92 -0.26 -10.67
C GLY A 91 -16.87 -1.53 -11.53
N THR A 92 -16.14 -1.52 -12.65
CA THR A 92 -15.78 -2.68 -13.45
C THR A 92 -14.42 -3.23 -13.00
N ALA A 93 -14.27 -4.55 -13.01
CA ALA A 93 -12.97 -5.21 -12.89
C ALA A 93 -12.70 -6.08 -14.12
N ASP A 94 -11.52 -5.91 -14.71
CA ASP A 94 -10.99 -6.79 -15.74
C ASP A 94 -9.92 -7.69 -15.13
N ILE A 95 -10.20 -8.99 -15.11
CA ILE A 95 -9.50 -9.97 -14.28
C ILE A 95 -8.88 -11.00 -15.21
N THR A 96 -7.55 -10.95 -15.34
CA THR A 96 -6.77 -11.96 -16.06
C THR A 96 -5.72 -12.55 -15.12
N LEU A 97 -6.00 -13.70 -14.49
CA LEU A 97 -5.13 -14.31 -13.48
C LEU A 97 -5.01 -15.83 -13.62
N PRO A 98 -3.82 -16.42 -13.40
CA PRO A 98 -3.71 -17.86 -13.21
C PRO A 98 -4.34 -18.25 -11.87
N TYR A 99 -5.18 -19.28 -11.80
CA TYR A 99 -5.93 -19.69 -10.61
C TYR A 99 -5.84 -21.19 -10.39
N ILE A 100 -5.84 -21.63 -9.12
CA ILE A 100 -5.75 -23.05 -8.76
C ILE A 100 -7.15 -23.55 -8.40
N LYS A 101 -7.66 -24.48 -9.22
CA LYS A 101 -8.97 -25.12 -9.04
C LYS A 101 -8.81 -26.55 -8.51
N GLY A 102 -9.73 -26.97 -7.64
CA GLY A 102 -9.82 -28.33 -7.13
C GLY A 102 -10.07 -28.34 -5.62
N TYR A 103 -11.02 -29.17 -5.19
CA TYR A 103 -11.32 -29.39 -3.77
C TYR A 103 -10.33 -30.37 -3.14
N VAL A 104 -10.01 -31.45 -3.87
CA VAL A 104 -9.04 -32.49 -3.49
C VAL A 104 -8.01 -32.67 -4.61
N PRO A 105 -6.81 -33.20 -4.30
CA PRO A 105 -5.82 -33.51 -5.33
C PRO A 105 -6.39 -34.47 -6.40
N PRO A 106 -5.97 -34.33 -7.68
CA PRO A 106 -5.03 -33.34 -8.20
C PRO A 106 -5.67 -31.95 -8.41
N TYR A 107 -4.87 -30.91 -8.19
CA TYR A 107 -5.28 -29.52 -8.41
C TYR A 107 -4.83 -29.04 -9.79
N TYR A 108 -5.66 -28.25 -10.45
CA TYR A 108 -5.42 -27.79 -11.81
C TYR A 108 -5.25 -26.28 -11.85
N VAL A 109 -4.28 -25.81 -12.62
CA VAL A 109 -4.16 -24.38 -12.92
C VAL A 109 -5.04 -24.06 -14.12
N THR A 110 -5.89 -23.06 -13.96
CA THR A 110 -6.72 -22.47 -15.01
C THR A 110 -6.44 -20.97 -15.08
N ILE A 111 -7.01 -20.28 -16.07
CA ILE A 111 -6.97 -18.83 -16.17
C ILE A 111 -8.37 -18.30 -15.86
N ILE A 112 -8.46 -17.34 -14.95
CA ILE A 112 -9.61 -16.42 -14.83
C ILE A 112 -9.38 -15.35 -15.89
N ASN A 113 -10.31 -15.18 -16.82
CA ASN A 113 -10.29 -14.14 -17.85
C ASN A 113 -11.71 -13.60 -18.01
N TYR A 114 -12.04 -12.57 -17.23
CA TYR A 114 -13.39 -11.99 -17.18
C TYR A 114 -13.32 -10.48 -16.99
N THR A 115 -14.16 -9.77 -17.74
CA THR A 115 -14.53 -8.39 -17.44
C THR A 115 -15.89 -8.38 -16.77
N VAL A 116 -15.99 -7.82 -15.57
CA VAL A 116 -17.20 -7.82 -14.73
C VAL A 116 -17.57 -6.40 -14.32
N SER A 117 -18.77 -5.94 -14.67
CA SER A 117 -19.24 -4.58 -14.40
C SER A 117 -20.01 -4.42 -13.08
N ASP A 118 -20.53 -5.51 -12.52
CA ASP A 118 -21.41 -5.49 -11.34
C ASP A 118 -20.70 -6.04 -10.09
N LEU A 119 -19.68 -5.32 -9.62
CA LEU A 119 -18.97 -5.69 -8.40
C LEU A 119 -19.88 -5.56 -7.17
N GLN A 120 -20.04 -6.66 -6.43
CA GLN A 120 -20.88 -6.72 -5.24
C GLN A 120 -20.07 -6.47 -3.97
N GLY A 121 -20.64 -5.73 -3.03
CA GLY A 121 -20.02 -5.53 -1.71
C GLY A 121 -18.64 -4.87 -1.78
N TYR A 122 -18.44 -3.94 -2.72
CA TYR A 122 -17.18 -3.20 -2.82
C TYR A 122 -16.98 -2.32 -1.58
N ILE A 123 -15.98 -2.65 -0.78
CA ILE A 123 -15.63 -1.97 0.47
C ILE A 123 -14.14 -1.63 0.44
N THR A 124 -13.82 -0.42 0.88
CA THR A 124 -12.45 0.07 1.07
C THR A 124 -12.28 0.50 2.53
N GLU A 125 -11.36 -0.14 3.24
CA GLU A 125 -11.05 0.15 4.64
C GLU A 125 -9.60 0.60 4.75
N GLN A 126 -9.37 1.71 5.43
CA GLN A 126 -8.01 2.19 5.68
C GLN A 126 -7.36 1.37 6.79
N THR A 127 -6.13 0.91 6.57
CA THR A 127 -5.32 0.20 7.57
C THR A 127 -4.13 1.06 8.00
N HIS A 128 -3.33 0.56 8.93
CA HIS A 128 -2.10 1.25 9.34
C HIS A 128 -1.07 1.35 8.19
N GLU A 129 -1.06 0.38 7.27
CA GLU A 129 -0.05 0.28 6.21
C GLU A 129 -0.55 0.70 4.82
N GLY A 130 -1.86 0.90 4.68
CA GLY A 130 -2.50 1.39 3.46
C GLY A 130 -4.00 1.10 3.43
N TRP A 131 -4.42 0.19 2.56
CA TRP A 131 -5.84 -0.07 2.30
C TRP A 131 -6.17 -1.55 2.17
N MET A 132 -7.34 -1.93 2.69
CA MET A 132 -8.00 -3.18 2.40
C MET A 132 -9.14 -2.92 1.42
N VAL A 133 -9.13 -3.59 0.27
CA VAL A 133 -10.20 -3.49 -0.72
C VAL A 133 -10.84 -4.85 -0.90
N THR A 134 -12.14 -4.95 -0.64
CA THR A 134 -12.87 -6.21 -0.79
C THR A 134 -14.03 -6.02 -1.75
N PHE A 135 -14.23 -6.98 -2.64
CA PHE A 135 -15.44 -7.07 -3.46
C PHE A 135 -15.71 -8.52 -3.83
N SER A 136 -16.90 -8.82 -4.31
CA SER A 136 -17.28 -10.13 -4.81
C SER A 136 -17.89 -10.05 -6.19
N THR A 137 -17.71 -11.11 -6.97
CA THR A 137 -18.30 -11.23 -8.31
C THR A 137 -18.50 -12.70 -8.66
N SER A 138 -19.45 -12.98 -9.55
CA SER A 138 -19.70 -14.33 -10.02
C SER A 138 -18.77 -14.65 -11.20
N LEU A 139 -18.00 -15.73 -11.07
CA LEU A 139 -17.10 -16.22 -12.12
C LEU A 139 -17.45 -17.66 -12.49
N PHE A 140 -17.04 -18.10 -13.68
CA PHE A 140 -17.30 -19.46 -14.19
C PHE A 140 -18.78 -19.86 -14.17
N SER A 141 -19.67 -18.88 -14.36
CA SER A 141 -21.13 -19.04 -14.52
C SER A 141 -21.87 -19.70 -13.35
N ALA A 142 -21.28 -19.87 -12.17
CA ALA A 142 -21.94 -20.60 -11.08
C ALA A 142 -21.50 -20.26 -9.64
N SER A 143 -20.36 -19.58 -9.44
CA SER A 143 -19.82 -19.38 -8.09
C SER A 143 -19.44 -17.93 -7.85
N THR A 144 -19.79 -17.43 -6.67
CA THR A 144 -19.31 -16.15 -6.16
C THR A 144 -17.89 -16.30 -5.65
N TYR A 145 -17.01 -15.46 -6.14
CA TYR A 145 -15.63 -15.32 -5.69
C TYR A 145 -15.48 -13.98 -4.98
N THR A 146 -14.79 -13.98 -3.85
CA THR A 146 -14.45 -12.78 -3.10
C THR A 146 -12.98 -12.46 -3.32
N PHE A 147 -12.72 -11.22 -3.71
CA PHE A 147 -11.41 -10.65 -3.92
C PHE A 147 -11.11 -9.73 -2.75
N THR A 148 -9.99 -9.95 -2.08
CA THR A 148 -9.53 -9.11 -0.98
C THR A 148 -8.10 -8.67 -1.25
N PHE A 149 -7.92 -7.39 -1.55
CA PHE A 149 -6.63 -6.74 -1.65
C PHE A 149 -6.20 -6.18 -0.30
N GLU A 150 -4.93 -6.37 0.03
CA GLU A 150 -4.18 -5.63 1.02
C GLU A 150 -3.13 -4.81 0.27
N ILE A 151 -3.28 -3.49 0.25
CA ILE A 151 -2.46 -2.55 -0.52
C ILE A 151 -1.62 -1.73 0.44
N PHE A 152 -0.31 -1.71 0.24
CA PHE A 152 0.64 -0.98 1.07
C PHE A 152 0.95 0.40 0.44
N SER A 153 0.36 1.48 0.94
CA SER A 153 0.46 2.82 0.31
C SER A 153 1.89 3.32 0.19
N ARG A 154 2.77 2.93 1.12
CA ARG A 154 4.16 3.37 1.15
C ARG A 154 5.06 2.72 0.09
N THR A 155 4.71 1.52 -0.37
CA THR A 155 5.53 0.74 -1.30
C THR A 155 4.82 0.47 -2.63
N GLY A 156 3.50 0.59 -2.66
CA GLY A 156 2.65 0.18 -3.77
C GLY A 156 2.59 -1.32 -3.94
N GLY A 157 3.18 -2.10 -3.03
CA GLY A 157 3.00 -3.54 -2.99
C GLY A 157 1.55 -3.87 -2.66
N ALA A 158 1.09 -5.03 -3.12
CA ALA A 158 -0.19 -5.55 -2.71
C ALA A 158 -0.22 -7.07 -2.65
N THR A 159 -1.07 -7.57 -1.77
CA THR A 159 -1.46 -8.96 -1.69
C THR A 159 -2.92 -9.09 -2.10
N LEU A 160 -3.23 -9.94 -3.06
CA LEU A 160 -4.61 -10.28 -3.42
C LEU A 160 -4.91 -11.68 -2.92
N THR A 161 -6.00 -11.86 -2.18
CA THR A 161 -6.53 -13.18 -1.83
C THR A 161 -7.87 -13.38 -2.51
N ILE A 162 -8.00 -14.48 -3.25
CA ILE A 162 -9.25 -14.91 -3.88
C ILE A 162 -9.79 -16.10 -3.11
N THR A 163 -11.01 -15.98 -2.60
CA THR A 163 -11.71 -17.05 -1.89
C THR A 163 -13.04 -17.39 -2.58
N ASN A 164 -13.49 -18.62 -2.38
CA ASN A 164 -14.85 -19.03 -2.66
C ASN A 164 -15.24 -20.19 -1.71
N PRO A 165 -16.51 -20.62 -1.68
CA PRO A 165 -16.94 -21.71 -0.81
C PRO A 165 -16.41 -23.11 -1.17
N TRP A 166 -15.88 -23.30 -2.38
CA TRP A 166 -15.61 -24.63 -2.95
C TRP A 166 -14.13 -25.01 -3.00
N TYR A 167 -13.22 -24.03 -3.02
CA TYR A 167 -11.80 -24.23 -3.24
C TYR A 167 -11.01 -23.46 -2.19
N ASN A 168 -9.79 -23.95 -1.94
CA ASN A 168 -8.84 -23.25 -1.10
C ASN A 168 -8.54 -21.83 -1.62
N PRO A 169 -8.28 -20.87 -0.72
CA PRO A 169 -7.86 -19.54 -1.12
C PRO A 169 -6.59 -19.58 -1.98
N VAL A 170 -6.57 -18.71 -2.98
CA VAL A 170 -5.36 -18.45 -3.78
C VAL A 170 -4.92 -17.03 -3.49
N GLN A 171 -3.66 -16.89 -3.07
CA GLN A 171 -3.04 -15.63 -2.74
C GLN A 171 -2.03 -15.26 -3.82
N TYR A 172 -2.00 -13.98 -4.18
CA TYR A 172 -1.08 -13.38 -5.12
C TYR A 172 -0.32 -12.27 -4.41
N THR A 173 0.94 -12.07 -4.78
CA THR A 173 1.68 -10.87 -4.39
C THR A 173 2.08 -10.12 -5.66
N GLY A 174 2.13 -8.80 -5.58
CA GLY A 174 2.36 -7.95 -6.73
C GLY A 174 2.45 -6.48 -6.35
N SER A 175 2.24 -5.61 -7.33
CA SER A 175 2.20 -4.16 -7.14
C SER A 175 0.97 -3.52 -7.77
N ILE A 176 0.56 -2.39 -7.22
CA ILE A 176 -0.50 -1.55 -7.75
C ILE A 176 0.12 -0.45 -8.60
N SER A 177 -0.46 -0.19 -9.76
CA SER A 177 -0.14 0.93 -10.64
C SER A 177 -1.41 1.66 -11.03
N GLN A 178 -1.26 2.87 -11.58
CA GLN A 178 -2.37 3.56 -12.23
C GLN A 178 -2.79 2.77 -13.48
N LEU A 179 -4.10 2.71 -13.74
CA LEU A 179 -4.66 2.22 -14.99
C LEU A 179 -4.45 3.30 -16.08
N TYR A 180 -3.99 2.89 -17.26
CA TYR A 180 -3.62 3.80 -18.37
C TYR A 180 -4.78 4.66 -18.87
#